data_AF-A0A482WJJ9-F1
#
_entry.id   AF-A0A482WJJ9-F1
#
_cell.length_a   1.000
_cell.length_b   1.000
_cell.length_c   1.000
_cell.angle_alpha   90.00
_cell.angle_beta   90.00
_cell.angle_gamma   90.00
#
_symmetry.space_group_name_H-M   'P 1'
#
loop_
_entity.id
_entity.type
_entity.pdbx_description
1 polymer ?
#
loop_
_entity_poly.entity_id
_entity_poly.type
_entity_poly.pdbx_seq_one_letter_code
_entity_poly.pdbx_strand_id
1 'polypeptide(L)'
;MKLIFLTFLGVGISSVIPVSGYMIDWKEETRDHFYFLEENEIYGSVMSPGYEAGSHIRVGQAWQQEVGDKTHLVDCEFLDDAYLDEYEPVIYYYRNPPEVAYGSFIAKQVWNCTTSKHMKNPPLSPINFYKIVSIMKGIRPVNTIFYFDGIQVQLATTAAVQSRQGSAPPIWTASFLEIKYIDPKTKTVLRYDGVMHESYSSTSSLEIIHIPVDVIKERYYKNEPIEEFGPTIDPTPKKQIFGKYGEVLRVGKSTYKTLGTPKDEATCEKRWIEDGADLPYLYTENYLPVCSIRKPNSADYVESYGKSGGKVSANCFSIIHQEEWLCHYKEVVKKRKLWRNKKVWKSFNRRVTEMVAVIPIAEIEYFGAVSVWKYKLNSESYSVKIREIYYYQGNVDNQIRYNGIVNLRRPLYYRPSKKKEDAFFYTYNPNVISAYPEKINGKEKKPECPQTSNGGGGGGGGGGGGNNCNSAAVDPVSSSLAGTGDTIAAAFFSILFGWCG
;
A
#
# COMPACT_ATOMS: atom_id res chain seq x y z
N MET A 1 -10.28 -48.54 -47.69
CA MET A 1 -9.31 -47.99 -46.72
C MET A 1 -9.96 -46.81 -46.01
N LYS A 2 -10.26 -46.93 -44.71
CA LYS A 2 -10.72 -45.82 -43.87
C LYS A 2 -9.50 -45.28 -43.12
N LEU A 3 -9.15 -44.03 -43.35
CA LEU A 3 -8.08 -43.34 -42.61
C LEU A 3 -8.71 -42.68 -41.39
N ILE A 4 -8.33 -43.13 -40.21
CA ILE A 4 -8.74 -42.57 -38.92
C ILE A 4 -7.80 -41.40 -38.60
N PHE A 5 -8.34 -40.19 -38.50
CA PHE A 5 -7.64 -39.04 -37.94
C PHE A 5 -7.71 -39.14 -36.41
N LEU A 6 -6.56 -39.42 -35.78
CA LEU A 6 -6.38 -39.24 -34.34
C LEU A 6 -6.07 -37.76 -34.08
N THR A 7 -7.06 -37.00 -33.62
CA THR A 7 -6.83 -35.71 -32.98
C THR A 7 -6.41 -35.95 -31.53
N PHE A 8 -5.16 -35.62 -31.22
CA PHE A 8 -4.71 -35.52 -29.84
C PHE A 8 -5.40 -34.31 -29.18
N LEU A 9 -6.37 -34.59 -28.31
CA LEU A 9 -6.84 -33.65 -27.30
C LEU A 9 -5.69 -33.41 -26.33
N GLY A 10 -4.91 -32.37 -26.59
CA GLY A 10 -3.96 -31.81 -25.63
C GLY A 10 -4.74 -31.24 -24.45
N VAL A 11 -4.79 -32.00 -23.36
CA VAL A 11 -5.28 -31.51 -22.07
C VAL A 11 -4.23 -30.54 -21.54
N GLY A 12 -4.39 -29.26 -21.89
CA GLY A 12 -3.61 -28.17 -21.33
C GLY A 12 -4.04 -27.95 -19.88
N ILE A 13 -3.16 -28.34 -18.96
CA ILE A 13 -3.38 -28.21 -17.51
C ILE A 13 -3.30 -26.72 -17.17
N SER A 14 -4.45 -26.08 -17.00
CA SER A 14 -4.55 -24.69 -16.53
C SER A 14 -3.97 -24.58 -15.12
N SER A 15 -2.93 -23.77 -14.97
CA SER A 15 -2.35 -23.41 -13.67
C SER A 15 -2.40 -21.90 -13.49
N VAL A 16 -2.87 -21.48 -12.32
CA VAL A 16 -3.32 -20.13 -12.00
C VAL A 16 -2.21 -19.31 -11.34
N ILE A 17 -1.95 -18.08 -11.80
CA ILE A 17 -1.25 -17.06 -10.98
C ILE A 17 -2.29 -16.13 -10.32
N PRO A 18 -2.19 -15.92 -9.00
CA PRO A 18 -2.80 -14.79 -8.32
C PRO A 18 -2.15 -13.43 -8.60
N VAL A 19 -2.96 -12.41 -8.82
CA VAL A 19 -2.61 -11.02 -8.50
C VAL A 19 -3.52 -10.61 -7.32
N SER A 20 -2.92 -10.17 -6.21
CA SER A 20 -3.55 -10.17 -4.88
C SER A 20 -3.99 -8.77 -4.42
N GLY A 21 -5.17 -8.66 -3.81
CA GLY A 21 -5.79 -7.40 -3.36
C GLY A 21 -5.82 -7.21 -1.84
N TYR A 22 -4.74 -7.52 -1.13
CA TYR A 22 -4.56 -7.17 0.28
C TYR A 22 -3.15 -6.59 0.50
N MET A 23 -2.89 -5.95 1.65
CA MET A 23 -1.53 -5.55 2.05
C MET A 23 -0.60 -6.76 2.06
N ILE A 24 0.03 -7.07 0.93
CA ILE A 24 1.08 -8.07 0.88
C ILE A 24 2.30 -7.46 1.56
N ASP A 25 2.93 -8.25 2.42
CA ASP A 25 4.32 -7.99 2.77
C ASP A 25 5.13 -8.22 1.49
N TRP A 26 5.39 -7.14 0.74
CA TRP A 26 6.13 -7.16 -0.52
C TRP A 26 7.52 -7.83 -0.41
N LYS A 27 7.96 -8.18 0.80
CA LYS A 27 9.21 -8.87 1.12
C LYS A 27 9.41 -10.22 0.43
N GLU A 28 8.37 -10.94 0.03
CA GLU A 28 8.52 -12.27 -0.60
C GLU A 28 8.44 -12.25 -2.13
N GLU A 29 7.87 -11.21 -2.75
CA GLU A 29 7.52 -11.20 -4.18
C GLU A 29 8.56 -10.51 -5.09
N THR A 30 9.62 -9.89 -4.56
CA THR A 30 10.60 -9.13 -5.39
C THR A 30 11.60 -9.97 -6.17
N ARG A 31 11.66 -11.30 -5.93
CA ARG A 31 12.77 -12.15 -6.38
C ARG A 31 12.73 -12.51 -7.87
N ASP A 32 11.57 -12.87 -8.40
CA ASP A 32 11.42 -13.28 -9.79
C ASP A 32 10.25 -12.55 -10.45
N HIS A 33 10.52 -11.78 -11.51
CA HIS A 33 9.49 -11.14 -12.33
C HIS A 33 9.62 -11.64 -13.76
N PHE A 34 8.52 -12.16 -14.29
CA PHE A 34 8.44 -12.65 -15.65
C PHE A 34 7.77 -11.60 -16.54
N TYR A 35 8.34 -11.39 -17.73
CA TYR A 35 7.80 -10.53 -18.77
C TYR A 35 6.98 -11.41 -19.73
N PHE A 36 5.72 -11.05 -19.97
CA PHE A 36 4.79 -11.87 -20.75
C PHE A 36 4.11 -11.12 -21.88
N LEU A 37 4.12 -9.78 -21.86
CA LEU A 37 3.45 -8.97 -22.87
C LEU A 37 4.28 -8.94 -24.15
N GLU A 38 3.57 -9.11 -25.26
CA GLU A 38 4.12 -8.80 -26.58
C GLU A 38 4.25 -7.27 -26.77
N GLU A 39 4.96 -6.87 -27.81
CA GLU A 39 5.08 -5.45 -28.16
C GLU A 39 3.67 -4.85 -28.38
N ASN A 40 3.39 -3.73 -27.70
CA ASN A 40 2.09 -3.03 -27.73
C ASN A 40 0.92 -3.71 -26.99
N GLU A 41 1.17 -4.73 -26.19
CA GLU A 41 0.17 -5.24 -25.26
C GLU A 41 0.24 -4.53 -23.89
N ILE A 42 -0.89 -4.46 -23.20
CA ILE A 42 -0.97 -3.92 -21.84
C ILE A 42 -2.00 -4.69 -21.02
N TYR A 43 -1.75 -4.84 -19.72
CA TYR A 43 -2.76 -5.35 -18.79
C TYR A 43 -3.73 -4.25 -18.38
N GLY A 44 -4.92 -4.65 -17.93
CA GLY A 44 -5.83 -3.75 -17.23
C GLY A 44 -6.63 -4.46 -16.16
N SER A 45 -6.74 -3.80 -15.02
CA SER A 45 -7.49 -4.27 -13.85
C SER A 45 -8.52 -3.24 -13.43
N VAL A 46 -9.75 -3.71 -13.21
CA VAL A 46 -10.86 -2.88 -12.76
C VAL A 46 -10.85 -2.83 -11.24
N MET A 47 -10.92 -1.62 -10.67
CA MET A 47 -10.75 -1.38 -9.23
C MET A 47 -12.07 -0.93 -8.59
N SER A 48 -12.58 0.23 -9.00
CA SER A 48 -13.85 0.79 -8.55
C SER A 48 -14.78 1.04 -9.74
N PRO A 49 -15.37 0.00 -10.37
CA PRO A 49 -16.18 0.20 -11.56
C PRO A 49 -17.36 1.14 -11.28
N GLY A 50 -17.52 2.17 -12.12
CA GLY A 50 -18.64 3.10 -12.06
C GLY A 50 -18.54 4.22 -11.01
N TYR A 51 -17.42 4.35 -10.31
CA TYR A 51 -17.23 5.49 -9.41
C TYR A 51 -16.94 6.77 -10.22
N GLU A 52 -17.83 7.76 -10.15
CA GLU A 52 -17.82 8.94 -11.02
C GLU A 52 -16.51 9.74 -10.93
N ALA A 53 -15.97 9.89 -9.72
CA ALA A 53 -14.71 10.60 -9.49
C ALA A 53 -13.47 9.70 -9.60
N GLY A 54 -13.63 8.44 -10.01
CA GLY A 54 -12.52 7.51 -10.14
C GLY A 54 -11.75 7.71 -11.44
N SER A 55 -10.43 7.76 -11.34
CA SER A 55 -9.57 7.95 -12.50
C SER A 55 -9.36 6.66 -13.28
N HIS A 56 -9.13 6.79 -14.59
CA HIS A 56 -8.52 5.73 -15.38
C HIS A 56 -7.07 6.10 -15.61
N ILE A 57 -6.16 5.25 -15.16
CA ILE A 57 -4.72 5.53 -15.18
C ILE A 57 -3.97 4.46 -15.94
N ARG A 58 -2.85 4.85 -16.56
CA ARG A 58 -1.84 3.94 -17.07
C ARG A 58 -0.56 4.12 -16.27
N VAL A 59 0.07 3.02 -15.88
CA VAL A 59 1.30 3.02 -15.08
C VAL A 59 2.41 2.29 -15.85
N GLY A 60 3.62 2.86 -15.78
CA GLY A 60 4.84 2.32 -16.36
C GLY A 60 5.05 2.68 -17.83
N GLN A 61 6.02 2.00 -18.43
CA GLN A 61 6.42 2.17 -19.83
C GLN A 61 6.71 0.81 -20.46
N ALA A 62 6.49 0.71 -21.77
CA ALA A 62 6.94 -0.45 -22.53
C ALA A 62 8.49 -0.51 -22.53
N TRP A 63 9.02 -1.72 -22.50
CA TRP A 63 10.45 -1.94 -22.75
C TRP A 63 10.77 -1.62 -24.22
N GLN A 64 12.01 -1.21 -24.47
CA GLN A 64 12.47 -0.74 -25.78
C GLN A 64 13.55 -1.66 -26.37
N GLN A 65 14.25 -2.40 -25.51
CA GLN A 65 15.34 -3.25 -25.90
C GLN A 65 15.38 -4.50 -25.03
N GLU A 66 15.58 -5.65 -25.65
CA GLU A 66 15.85 -6.90 -24.97
C GLU A 66 17.36 -7.05 -24.71
N VAL A 67 17.73 -7.51 -23.52
CA VAL A 67 19.11 -7.79 -23.13
C VAL A 67 19.22 -9.15 -22.46
N GLY A 68 20.31 -9.85 -22.76
CA GLY A 68 20.53 -11.21 -22.26
C GLY A 68 19.57 -12.23 -22.86
N ASP A 69 19.62 -13.44 -22.31
CA ASP A 69 18.76 -14.57 -22.64
C ASP A 69 18.66 -15.47 -21.40
N LYS A 70 17.88 -16.54 -21.49
CA LYS A 70 17.62 -17.48 -20.39
C LYS A 70 18.87 -18.17 -19.81
N THR A 71 20.01 -18.12 -20.50
CA THR A 71 21.29 -18.72 -20.05
C THR A 71 22.18 -17.72 -19.32
N HIS A 72 21.92 -16.43 -19.49
CA HIS A 72 22.67 -15.38 -18.82
C HIS A 72 22.35 -15.33 -17.33
N LEU A 73 23.37 -14.99 -16.54
CA LEU A 73 23.26 -14.79 -15.11
C LEU A 73 23.86 -13.44 -14.74
N VAL A 74 23.13 -12.64 -13.97
CA VAL A 74 23.62 -11.37 -13.41
C VAL A 74 23.62 -11.41 -11.88
N ASP A 75 24.64 -10.79 -11.30
CA ASP A 75 24.71 -10.49 -9.87
C ASP A 75 24.30 -9.03 -9.66
N CYS A 76 23.33 -8.79 -8.79
CA CYS A 76 22.77 -7.47 -8.50
C CYS A 76 23.11 -7.03 -7.08
N GLU A 77 23.72 -5.86 -6.98
CA GLU A 77 24.09 -5.22 -5.71
C GLU A 77 23.24 -3.97 -5.47
N PHE A 78 22.68 -3.84 -4.26
CA PHE A 78 21.88 -2.68 -3.88
C PHE A 78 22.74 -1.40 -3.84
N LEU A 79 22.25 -0.33 -4.45
CA LEU A 79 22.87 1.00 -4.42
C LEU A 79 22.06 1.94 -3.50
N ASP A 80 22.68 2.33 -2.37
CA ASP A 80 22.06 3.26 -1.41
C ASP A 80 22.01 4.69 -1.97
N ASP A 81 20.91 5.40 -1.71
CA ASP A 81 20.61 6.76 -2.19
C ASP A 81 20.83 7.00 -3.70
N ALA A 82 20.76 5.95 -4.53
CA ALA A 82 20.99 6.04 -5.98
C ALA A 82 19.70 6.26 -6.80
N TYR A 83 18.55 6.40 -6.15
CA TYR A 83 17.28 6.60 -6.84
C TYR A 83 17.14 8.03 -7.36
N LEU A 84 16.91 8.17 -8.66
CA LEU A 84 16.77 9.45 -9.36
C LEU A 84 15.31 9.72 -9.74
N ASP A 85 14.95 10.99 -9.90
CA ASP A 85 13.57 11.40 -10.27
C ASP A 85 13.14 10.81 -11.63
N GLU A 86 14.09 10.64 -12.56
CA GLU A 86 13.86 9.98 -13.86
C GLU A 86 13.49 8.48 -13.76
N TYR A 87 13.73 7.86 -12.60
CA TYR A 87 13.37 6.47 -12.34
C TYR A 87 11.94 6.31 -11.82
N GLU A 88 11.23 7.40 -11.55
CA GLU A 88 9.86 7.33 -11.06
C GLU A 88 8.93 6.61 -12.06
N PRO A 89 7.93 5.86 -11.58
CA PRO A 89 6.93 5.26 -12.45
C PRO A 89 6.20 6.34 -13.25
N VAL A 90 6.08 6.14 -14.56
CA VAL A 90 5.32 7.07 -15.41
C VAL A 90 3.83 6.79 -15.21
N ILE A 91 3.09 7.79 -14.74
CA ILE A 91 1.64 7.69 -14.54
C ILE A 91 0.94 8.63 -15.53
N TYR A 92 0.10 8.05 -16.38
CA TYR A 92 -0.72 8.78 -17.34
C TYR A 92 -2.20 8.71 -16.96
N TYR A 93 -2.90 9.84 -17.02
CA TYR A 93 -4.33 9.94 -16.76
C TYR A 93 -5.09 10.08 -18.08
N TYR A 94 -6.02 9.16 -18.35
CA TYR A 94 -6.83 9.23 -19.57
C TYR A 94 -7.81 10.40 -19.59
N ARG A 95 -8.17 10.93 -18.41
CA ARG A 95 -9.05 12.09 -18.25
C ARG A 95 -8.63 12.90 -17.02
N ASN A 96 -8.63 14.23 -17.17
CA ASN A 96 -8.47 15.22 -16.09
C ASN A 96 -7.35 14.86 -15.09
N PRO A 97 -6.07 15.06 -15.45
CA PRO A 97 -4.99 14.82 -14.51
C PRO A 97 -5.23 15.67 -13.25
N PRO A 98 -5.11 15.08 -12.05
CA PRO A 98 -5.27 15.81 -10.82
C PRO A 98 -4.11 16.78 -10.59
N GLU A 99 -4.37 17.84 -9.82
CA GLU A 99 -3.32 18.79 -9.38
C GLU A 99 -2.28 18.14 -8.44
N VAL A 100 -2.63 17.04 -7.79
CA VAL A 100 -1.74 16.32 -6.85
C VAL A 100 -1.42 14.95 -7.39
N ALA A 101 -0.20 14.47 -7.09
CA ALA A 101 0.28 13.14 -7.44
C ALA A 101 -0.72 12.01 -7.11
N TYR A 102 -0.62 10.93 -7.87
CA TYR A 102 -1.46 9.74 -7.74
C TYR A 102 -1.40 9.11 -6.34
N GLY A 103 -0.20 9.03 -5.77
CA GLY A 103 0.11 8.19 -4.62
C GLY A 103 1.45 8.54 -3.99
N SER A 104 1.77 7.85 -2.90
CA SER A 104 3.05 7.96 -2.19
C SER A 104 3.92 6.75 -2.47
N PHE A 105 5.23 6.94 -2.52
CA PHE A 105 6.18 5.84 -2.46
C PHE A 105 6.20 5.21 -1.06
N ILE A 106 6.10 3.88 -1.03
CA ILE A 106 6.36 3.05 0.15
C ILE A 106 7.82 2.60 0.16
N ALA A 107 8.37 2.29 -1.02
CA ALA A 107 9.76 1.90 -1.20
C ALA A 107 10.28 2.36 -2.57
N LYS A 108 11.57 2.69 -2.62
CA LYS A 108 12.36 2.99 -3.81
C LYS A 108 13.70 2.26 -3.67
N GLN A 109 14.12 1.52 -4.67
CA GLN A 109 15.42 0.85 -4.68
C GLN A 109 16.06 0.92 -6.06
N VAL A 110 17.39 0.96 -6.07
CA VAL A 110 18.22 0.83 -7.27
C VAL A 110 19.22 -0.28 -7.01
N TRP A 111 19.35 -1.18 -7.97
CA TRP A 111 20.28 -2.29 -7.93
C TRP A 111 21.17 -2.23 -9.16
N ASN A 112 22.48 -2.35 -8.96
CA ASN A 112 23.45 -2.45 -10.04
C ASN A 112 23.63 -3.91 -10.42
N CYS A 113 23.17 -4.28 -11.60
CA CYS A 113 23.19 -5.65 -12.09
C CYS A 113 24.27 -5.81 -13.15
N THR A 114 25.24 -6.69 -12.88
CA THR A 114 26.35 -6.96 -13.81
C THR A 114 26.47 -8.45 -14.09
N THR A 115 27.05 -8.80 -15.23
CA THR A 115 27.30 -10.21 -15.60
C THR A 115 28.01 -10.95 -14.47
N SER A 116 27.42 -12.07 -14.06
CA SER A 116 27.93 -12.82 -12.92
C SER A 116 29.31 -13.41 -13.21
N LYS A 117 30.21 -13.27 -12.23
CA LYS A 117 31.54 -13.90 -12.28
C LYS A 117 31.46 -15.43 -12.17
N HIS A 118 30.31 -15.97 -11.75
CA HIS A 118 30.07 -17.39 -11.59
C HIS A 118 29.60 -18.08 -12.89
N MET A 119 29.40 -17.33 -13.98
CA MET A 119 29.10 -17.93 -15.29
C MET A 119 30.30 -18.70 -15.83
N LYS A 120 30.08 -19.96 -16.23
CA LYS A 120 31.11 -20.78 -16.90
C LYS A 120 31.52 -20.21 -18.26
N ASN A 121 30.54 -19.68 -18.99
CA ASN A 121 30.70 -19.12 -20.34
C ASN A 121 30.08 -17.72 -20.36
N PRO A 122 30.80 -16.67 -19.91
CA PRO A 122 30.27 -15.32 -19.94
C PRO A 122 30.08 -14.84 -21.39
N PRO A 123 29.10 -13.97 -21.66
CA PRO A 123 28.93 -13.36 -22.98
C PRO A 123 30.17 -12.56 -23.39
N LEU A 124 30.38 -12.43 -24.71
CA LEU A 124 31.46 -11.61 -25.27
C LEU A 124 31.37 -10.14 -24.85
N SER A 125 30.14 -9.63 -24.70
CA SER A 125 29.86 -8.29 -24.19
C SER A 125 29.22 -8.39 -22.82
N PRO A 126 29.81 -7.81 -21.77
CA PRO A 126 29.24 -7.86 -20.44
C PRO A 126 27.90 -7.11 -20.40
N ILE A 127 26.90 -7.77 -19.84
CA ILE A 127 25.59 -7.19 -19.51
C ILE A 127 25.76 -6.32 -18.26
N ASN A 128 25.25 -5.08 -18.34
CA ASN A 128 25.20 -4.13 -17.24
C ASN A 128 23.92 -3.30 -17.33
N PHE A 129 23.12 -3.29 -16.26
CA PHE A 129 21.90 -2.47 -16.17
C PHE A 129 21.54 -2.16 -14.72
N TYR A 130 20.68 -1.16 -14.52
CA TYR A 130 20.05 -0.91 -13.23
C TYR A 130 18.70 -1.61 -13.14
N LYS A 131 18.47 -2.36 -12.05
CA LYS A 131 17.11 -2.79 -11.65
C LYS A 131 16.54 -1.74 -10.70
N ILE A 132 15.45 -1.11 -11.12
CA ILE A 132 14.70 -0.13 -10.34
C ILE A 132 13.49 -0.82 -9.76
N VAL A 133 13.28 -0.67 -8.45
CA VAL A 133 12.11 -1.18 -7.74
C VAL A 133 11.36 0.00 -7.12
N SER A 134 10.09 0.15 -7.48
CA SER A 134 9.23 1.22 -6.97
C SER A 134 7.95 0.62 -6.41
N ILE A 135 7.64 0.84 -5.13
CA ILE A 135 6.36 0.47 -4.52
C ILE A 135 5.59 1.75 -4.27
N MET A 136 4.43 1.91 -4.90
CA MET A 136 3.55 3.07 -4.73
C MET A 136 2.19 2.65 -4.18
N LYS A 137 1.62 3.51 -3.34
CA LYS A 137 0.23 3.38 -2.86
C LYS A 137 -0.57 4.59 -3.30
N GLY A 138 -1.60 4.34 -4.11
CA GLY A 138 -2.55 5.36 -4.53
C GLY A 138 -3.27 6.01 -3.36
N ILE A 139 -3.57 7.29 -3.50
CA ILE A 139 -4.37 8.07 -2.54
C ILE A 139 -5.75 8.43 -3.07
N ARG A 140 -5.97 8.22 -4.38
CA ARG A 140 -7.20 8.59 -5.07
C ARG A 140 -7.96 7.37 -5.60
N PRO A 141 -9.30 7.47 -5.70
CA PRO A 141 -10.10 6.43 -6.32
C PRO A 141 -9.65 6.14 -7.76
N VAL A 142 -9.52 4.85 -8.10
CA VAL A 142 -9.20 4.39 -9.45
C VAL A 142 -10.34 3.51 -9.93
N ASN A 143 -10.83 3.77 -11.14
CA ASN A 143 -11.79 2.91 -11.82
C ASN A 143 -11.08 1.77 -12.53
N THR A 144 -10.04 2.09 -13.29
CA THR A 144 -9.24 1.11 -14.03
C THR A 144 -7.79 1.55 -14.06
N ILE A 145 -6.89 0.61 -13.80
CA ILE A 145 -5.45 0.78 -13.96
C ILE A 145 -4.98 -0.12 -15.09
N PHE A 146 -4.31 0.49 -16.06
CA PHE A 146 -3.62 -0.19 -17.15
C PHE A 146 -2.12 -0.19 -16.86
N TYR A 147 -1.42 -1.29 -17.13
CA TYR A 147 -0.02 -1.40 -16.76
C TYR A 147 0.76 -2.36 -17.66
N PHE A 148 2.03 -2.02 -17.89
CA PHE A 148 2.97 -2.83 -18.67
C PHE A 148 3.57 -3.97 -17.83
N ASP A 149 4.43 -4.75 -18.45
CA ASP A 149 5.17 -5.82 -17.77
C ASP A 149 6.05 -5.26 -16.64
N GLY A 150 6.40 -6.13 -15.70
CA GLY A 150 7.15 -5.73 -14.52
C GLY A 150 6.33 -4.95 -13.50
N ILE A 151 5.02 -4.74 -13.74
CA ILE A 151 4.12 -4.11 -12.77
C ILE A 151 3.17 -5.13 -12.15
N GLN A 152 3.19 -5.19 -10.82
CA GLN A 152 2.21 -5.92 -10.03
C GLN A 152 1.26 -4.93 -9.38
N VAL A 153 -0.04 -5.11 -9.59
CA VAL A 153 -1.07 -4.21 -9.08
C VAL A 153 -1.86 -4.89 -7.96
N GLN A 154 -2.17 -4.15 -6.91
CA GLN A 154 -2.96 -4.61 -5.77
C GLN A 154 -4.10 -3.65 -5.49
N LEU A 155 -5.26 -4.21 -5.17
CA LEU A 155 -6.39 -3.44 -4.65
C LEU A 155 -6.01 -2.82 -3.30
N ALA A 156 -6.29 -1.53 -3.13
CA ALA A 156 -6.05 -0.81 -1.89
C ALA A 156 -7.23 0.10 -1.54
N THR A 157 -7.42 0.39 -0.26
CA THR A 157 -8.47 1.29 0.21
C THR A 157 -8.02 2.75 0.11
N THR A 158 -8.92 3.64 -0.30
CA THR A 158 -8.73 5.09 -0.14
C THR A 158 -9.15 5.53 1.26
N ALA A 159 -8.48 6.52 1.83
CA ALA A 159 -8.77 7.02 3.18
C ALA A 159 -9.87 8.11 3.23
N ALA A 160 -10.32 8.62 2.08
CA ALA A 160 -11.15 9.81 2.02
C ALA A 160 -12.64 9.56 1.80
N VAL A 161 -13.06 8.40 1.32
CA VAL A 161 -14.37 8.31 0.66
C VAL A 161 -15.25 7.14 1.09
N GLN A 162 -14.97 6.49 2.22
CA GLN A 162 -16.00 5.59 2.75
C GLN A 162 -17.17 6.44 3.26
N SER A 163 -18.27 6.43 2.50
CA SER A 163 -19.42 7.29 2.73
C SER A 163 -19.94 7.11 4.15
N ARG A 164 -20.29 8.22 4.82
CA ARG A 164 -20.86 8.23 6.18
C ARG A 164 -22.22 7.50 6.30
N GLN A 165 -22.76 6.94 5.22
CA GLN A 165 -24.10 6.37 5.14
C GLN A 165 -24.06 4.97 4.50
N GLY A 166 -23.59 3.99 5.27
CA GLY A 166 -24.16 2.62 5.40
C GLY A 166 -24.38 1.70 4.19
N SER A 167 -24.26 2.13 2.94
CA SER A 167 -24.60 1.28 1.78
C SER A 167 -23.82 1.58 0.50
N ALA A 168 -22.97 2.61 0.47
CA ALA A 168 -22.13 2.84 -0.70
C ALA A 168 -21.05 1.74 -0.79
N PRO A 169 -20.78 1.20 -1.99
CA PRO A 169 -19.69 0.26 -2.17
C PRO A 169 -18.36 0.89 -1.74
N PRO A 170 -17.42 0.09 -1.21
CA PRO A 170 -16.11 0.57 -0.84
C PRO A 170 -15.41 1.21 -2.06
N ILE A 171 -14.74 2.33 -1.82
CA ILE A 171 -14.02 3.07 -2.86
C ILE A 171 -12.54 2.68 -2.81
N TRP A 172 -12.11 2.05 -3.89
CA TRP A 172 -10.79 1.47 -4.02
C TRP A 172 -9.85 2.34 -4.86
N THR A 173 -8.57 2.17 -4.57
CA THR A 173 -7.43 2.66 -5.32
C THR A 173 -6.52 1.48 -5.64
N ALA A 174 -5.42 1.73 -6.35
CA ALA A 174 -4.41 0.73 -6.63
C ALA A 174 -3.09 1.04 -5.88
N SER A 175 -2.54 0.05 -5.20
CA SER A 175 -1.11 0.02 -4.92
C SER A 175 -0.42 -0.77 -6.02
N PHE A 176 0.82 -0.44 -6.35
CA PHE A 176 1.57 -1.24 -7.31
C PHE A 176 3.05 -1.30 -6.97
N LEU A 177 3.67 -2.40 -7.37
CA LEU A 177 5.11 -2.61 -7.45
C LEU A 177 5.49 -2.53 -8.92
N GLU A 178 6.38 -1.62 -9.28
CA GLU A 178 7.04 -1.58 -10.59
C GLU A 178 8.48 -2.08 -10.42
N ILE A 179 8.86 -3.06 -11.23
CA ILE A 179 10.25 -3.45 -11.49
C ILE A 179 10.56 -3.15 -12.95
N LYS A 180 11.51 -2.25 -13.17
CA LYS A 180 12.02 -1.93 -14.51
C LYS A 180 13.53 -2.00 -14.57
N TYR A 181 14.05 -2.39 -15.72
CA TYR A 181 15.48 -2.40 -15.98
C TYR A 181 15.85 -1.20 -16.86
N ILE A 182 16.97 -0.56 -16.55
CA ILE A 182 17.40 0.67 -17.25
C ILE A 182 18.86 0.54 -17.65
N ASP A 183 19.18 0.84 -18.91
CA ASP A 183 20.57 1.00 -19.35
C ASP A 183 21.19 2.24 -18.67
N PRO A 184 22.33 2.11 -17.96
CA PRO A 184 22.92 3.20 -17.20
C PRO A 184 23.39 4.38 -18.07
N LYS A 185 23.66 4.15 -19.36
CA LYS A 185 24.17 5.15 -20.32
C LYS A 185 23.05 5.77 -21.13
N THR A 186 22.21 4.95 -21.76
CA THR A 186 21.17 5.43 -22.69
C THR A 186 19.85 5.75 -21.98
N LYS A 187 19.67 5.26 -20.75
CA LYS A 187 18.44 5.38 -19.96
C LYS A 187 17.23 4.69 -20.61
N THR A 188 17.46 3.80 -21.58
CA THR A 188 16.40 3.02 -22.22
C THR A 188 15.85 1.97 -21.26
N VAL A 189 14.53 1.73 -21.34
CA VAL A 189 13.87 0.68 -20.55
C VAL A 189 14.15 -0.67 -21.20
N LEU A 190 14.69 -1.60 -20.42
CA LEU A 190 15.14 -2.90 -20.89
C LEU A 190 14.20 -4.02 -20.45
N ARG A 191 14.16 -5.09 -21.22
CA ARG A 191 13.65 -6.41 -20.83
C ARG A 191 14.83 -7.35 -20.65
N TYR A 192 14.89 -8.05 -19.52
CA TYR A 192 15.95 -9.02 -19.22
C TYR A 192 15.35 -10.41 -19.03
N ASP A 193 15.77 -11.35 -19.88
CA ASP A 193 15.22 -12.71 -19.94
C ASP A 193 16.09 -13.76 -19.21
N GLY A 194 17.19 -13.33 -18.59
CA GLY A 194 18.11 -14.21 -17.85
C GLY A 194 17.77 -14.39 -16.38
N VAL A 195 18.70 -15.00 -15.64
CA VAL A 195 18.57 -15.28 -14.20
C VAL A 195 19.28 -14.20 -13.40
N MET A 196 18.68 -13.80 -12.28
CA MET A 196 19.20 -12.77 -11.40
C MET A 196 19.54 -13.32 -10.02
N HIS A 197 20.71 -12.95 -9.49
CA HIS A 197 21.08 -13.19 -8.11
C HIS A 197 21.21 -11.85 -7.37
N GLU A 198 20.38 -11.67 -6.36
CA GLU A 198 20.41 -10.48 -5.49
C GLU A 198 21.26 -10.76 -4.26
N SER A 199 22.34 -10.00 -4.09
CA SER A 199 23.14 -10.05 -2.87
C SER A 199 22.56 -9.08 -1.84
N TYR A 200 21.66 -9.59 -0.98
CA TYR A 200 21.18 -8.81 0.15
C TYR A 200 22.30 -8.69 1.18
N SER A 201 22.76 -7.46 1.44
CA SER A 201 23.46 -7.19 2.69
C SER A 201 22.46 -7.36 3.84
N SER A 202 22.90 -7.90 4.98
CA SER A 202 22.05 -8.18 6.14
C SER A 202 21.31 -6.96 6.72
N THR A 203 21.60 -5.75 6.23
CA THR A 203 20.97 -4.48 6.60
C THR A 203 19.86 -4.01 5.66
N SER A 204 19.65 -4.66 4.51
CA SER A 204 18.70 -4.23 3.47
C SER A 204 17.25 -4.67 3.75
N SER A 205 16.66 -4.22 4.86
CA SER A 205 15.21 -4.29 5.02
C SER A 205 14.53 -3.34 4.03
N LEU A 206 13.48 -3.78 3.31
CA LEU A 206 12.73 -3.02 2.30
C LEU A 206 12.26 -1.59 2.69
N GLU A 207 12.35 -1.18 3.95
CA GLU A 207 12.02 0.18 4.43
C GLU A 207 13.12 1.24 4.18
N ILE A 208 13.93 1.12 3.11
CA ILE A 208 15.16 1.91 2.96
C ILE A 208 14.91 3.41 2.73
N ILE A 209 13.74 3.82 2.23
CA ILE A 209 13.51 5.25 1.95
C ILE A 209 13.22 6.08 3.22
N HIS A 210 12.75 5.45 4.30
CA HIS A 210 12.27 6.14 5.48
C HIS A 210 13.35 6.21 6.55
N ILE A 211 14.02 7.36 6.65
CA ILE A 211 15.06 7.62 7.64
C ILE A 211 14.38 7.98 8.97
N PRO A 212 14.60 7.23 10.06
CA PRO A 212 13.99 7.53 11.35
C PRO A 212 14.49 8.88 11.88
N VAL A 213 13.56 9.74 12.32
CA VAL A 213 13.86 11.06 12.89
C VAL A 213 13.61 11.06 14.39
N ASP A 214 12.39 10.70 14.77
CA ASP A 214 11.99 10.46 16.15
C ASP A 214 11.05 9.27 16.14
N VAL A 215 11.57 8.09 16.48
CA VAL A 215 10.83 6.84 16.40
C VAL A 215 10.76 6.20 17.76
N ILE A 216 9.54 5.95 18.21
CA ILE A 216 9.27 5.20 19.42
C ILE A 216 9.63 3.75 19.13
N LYS A 217 10.72 3.27 19.73
CA LYS A 217 11.18 1.89 19.55
C LYS A 217 10.18 0.94 20.20
N GLU A 218 9.32 0.31 19.40
CA GLU A 218 8.53 -0.82 19.85
C GLU A 218 9.46 -2.02 20.04
N ARG A 219 9.63 -2.47 21.28
CA ARG A 219 10.29 -3.74 21.55
C ARG A 219 9.33 -4.87 21.20
N TYR A 220 9.41 -5.36 19.98
CA TYR A 220 8.70 -6.57 19.56
C TYR A 220 9.40 -7.83 20.08
N TYR A 221 9.43 -8.02 21.39
CA TYR A 221 9.72 -9.34 21.93
C TYR A 221 8.40 -10.09 22.11
N LYS A 222 8.32 -11.31 21.55
CA LYS A 222 7.11 -12.13 21.55
C LYS A 222 6.54 -12.24 22.98
N ASN A 223 5.37 -11.64 23.20
CA ASN A 223 4.62 -11.62 24.46
C ASN A 223 5.22 -10.78 25.60
N GLU A 224 6.19 -9.90 25.33
CA GLU A 224 6.65 -8.96 26.36
C GLU A 224 5.69 -7.76 26.47
N PRO A 225 5.44 -7.25 27.69
CA PRO A 225 4.73 -5.99 27.89
C PRO A 225 5.41 -4.86 27.12
N ILE A 226 4.61 -4.00 26.46
CA ILE A 226 5.13 -2.77 25.87
C ILE A 226 4.82 -1.63 26.85
N GLU A 227 5.88 -1.10 27.46
CA GLU A 227 5.79 0.20 28.13
C GLU A 227 5.86 1.28 27.06
N GLU A 228 4.72 1.63 26.47
CA GLU A 228 4.70 2.51 25.31
C GLU A 228 5.05 3.97 25.66
N PHE A 229 4.73 4.43 26.87
CA PHE A 229 4.97 5.81 27.27
C PHE A 229 5.43 5.89 28.72
N GLY A 230 6.54 6.60 28.96
CA GLY A 230 6.91 7.01 30.30
C GLY A 230 5.83 7.87 30.98
N PRO A 231 5.97 8.15 32.29
CA PRO A 231 4.96 8.83 33.10
C PRO A 231 4.65 10.27 32.66
N THR A 232 5.43 10.87 31.75
CA THR A 232 5.20 12.22 31.21
C THR A 232 5.32 12.26 29.68
N ILE A 233 4.18 12.29 28.98
CA ILE A 233 4.11 12.82 27.61
C ILE A 233 4.16 14.34 27.75
N ASP A 234 5.21 14.94 27.19
CA ASP A 234 5.35 16.39 27.12
C ASP A 234 4.18 16.97 26.30
N PRO A 235 3.35 17.86 26.87
CA PRO A 235 2.30 18.54 26.11
C PRO A 235 2.87 19.55 25.10
N THR A 236 4.16 19.88 25.22
CA THR A 236 4.88 20.71 24.26
C THR A 236 5.08 19.93 22.96
N PRO A 237 4.70 20.49 21.81
CA PRO A 237 4.95 19.82 20.54
C PRO A 237 6.46 19.67 20.33
N LYS A 238 6.87 18.50 19.88
CA LYS A 238 8.21 18.32 19.31
C LYS A 238 8.23 18.94 17.93
N LYS A 239 9.37 19.53 17.55
CA LYS A 239 9.56 20.19 16.26
C LYS A 239 10.77 19.59 15.54
N GLN A 240 10.62 19.31 14.26
CA GLN A 240 11.67 18.79 13.39
C GLN A 240 11.66 19.55 12.05
N ILE A 241 12.84 19.93 11.57
CA ILE A 241 13.03 20.66 10.31
C ILE A 241 13.70 19.73 9.31
N PHE A 242 13.13 19.58 8.12
CA PHE A 242 13.63 18.71 7.06
C PHE A 242 14.28 19.45 5.90
N GLY A 243 13.85 20.68 5.64
CA GLY A 243 14.35 21.47 4.52
C GLY A 243 13.76 22.87 4.47
N LYS A 244 14.04 23.57 3.36
CA LYS A 244 13.53 24.93 3.10
C LYS A 244 12.22 24.95 2.31
N TYR A 245 11.89 23.84 1.64
CA TYR A 245 10.76 23.74 0.73
C TYR A 245 9.65 22.88 1.33
N GLY A 246 8.42 23.28 1.08
CA GLY A 246 7.22 22.54 1.47
C GLY A 246 6.47 23.13 2.65
N GLU A 247 5.47 22.39 3.11
CA GLU A 247 4.53 22.82 4.13
C GLU A 247 5.10 22.67 5.55
N VAL A 248 4.54 23.44 6.49
CA VAL A 248 4.74 23.21 7.92
C VAL A 248 3.55 22.43 8.46
N LEU A 249 3.79 21.18 8.79
CA LEU A 249 2.78 20.24 9.24
C LEU A 249 2.68 20.21 10.76
N ARG A 250 1.46 20.08 11.31
CA ARG A 250 1.22 19.77 12.72
C ARG A 250 0.38 18.51 12.87
N VAL A 251 0.78 17.60 13.74
CA VAL A 251 0.16 16.27 13.92
C VAL A 251 -0.17 15.97 15.38
N GLY A 252 -1.37 15.43 15.62
CA GLY A 252 -1.85 15.00 16.93
C GLY A 252 -2.54 16.13 17.71
N LYS A 253 -2.91 15.86 18.97
CA LYS A 253 -3.52 16.86 19.87
C LYS A 253 -2.69 17.04 21.14
N SER A 254 -2.67 18.26 21.64
CA SER A 254 -2.02 18.62 22.91
C SER A 254 -2.86 18.25 24.14
N THR A 255 -4.19 18.21 23.99
CA THR A 255 -5.13 17.97 25.09
C THR A 255 -5.61 16.52 25.11
N TYR A 256 -5.52 15.88 26.27
CA TYR A 256 -5.97 14.51 26.47
C TYR A 256 -6.47 14.30 27.90
N LYS A 257 -7.31 13.28 28.09
CA LYS A 257 -7.69 12.80 29.42
C LYS A 257 -6.81 11.62 29.84
N THR A 258 -6.19 11.68 31.01
CA THR A 258 -5.41 10.55 31.53
C THR A 258 -6.33 9.48 32.14
N LEU A 259 -6.11 8.22 31.76
CA LEU A 259 -6.66 7.02 32.39
C LEU A 259 -5.55 6.21 33.04
N GLY A 260 -5.90 5.52 34.12
CA GLY A 260 -4.97 4.63 34.82
C GLY A 260 -3.90 5.35 35.63
N THR A 261 -3.09 4.54 36.30
CA THR A 261 -1.91 4.92 37.09
C THR A 261 -0.72 4.11 36.60
N PRO A 262 0.54 4.54 36.81
CA PRO A 262 1.70 3.87 36.23
C PRO A 262 1.86 2.38 36.62
N LYS A 263 1.08 1.91 37.61
CA LYS A 263 1.04 0.52 38.06
C LYS A 263 -0.07 -0.31 37.42
N ASP A 264 -0.97 0.31 36.67
CA ASP A 264 -2.07 -0.37 36.01
C ASP A 264 -1.59 -1.02 34.71
N GLU A 265 -2.00 -2.26 34.49
CA GLU A 265 -1.70 -3.01 33.28
C GLU A 265 -2.97 -3.14 32.43
N ALA A 266 -2.88 -2.74 31.17
CA ALA A 266 -3.88 -3.00 30.16
C ALA A 266 -3.45 -4.20 29.31
N THR A 267 -4.41 -5.02 28.92
CA THR A 267 -4.24 -6.03 27.88
C THR A 267 -5.04 -5.59 26.67
N CYS A 268 -4.39 -5.49 25.50
CA CYS A 268 -5.01 -5.09 24.26
C CYS A 268 -5.02 -6.24 23.25
N GLU A 269 -6.18 -6.46 22.63
CA GLU A 269 -6.40 -7.49 21.62
C GLU A 269 -6.75 -6.81 20.30
N LYS A 270 -6.08 -7.20 19.21
CA LYS A 270 -6.29 -6.63 17.87
C LYS A 270 -7.70 -7.00 17.38
N ARG A 271 -8.46 -6.02 16.90
CA ARG A 271 -9.76 -6.25 16.27
C ARG A 271 -9.57 -6.49 14.77
N TRP A 272 -10.23 -7.50 14.21
CA TRP A 272 -10.20 -7.81 12.78
C TRP A 272 -11.53 -7.50 12.10
N ILE A 273 -11.46 -7.25 10.79
CA ILE A 273 -12.61 -7.00 9.93
C ILE A 273 -13.42 -8.29 9.69
N GLU A 274 -12.77 -9.46 9.67
CA GLU A 274 -13.41 -10.73 9.32
C GLU A 274 -14.21 -11.37 10.49
N ASP A 275 -14.04 -10.92 11.73
CA ASP A 275 -14.74 -11.47 12.92
C ASP A 275 -16.22 -11.00 13.01
N GLY A 276 -16.82 -10.54 11.91
CA GLY A 276 -18.14 -9.89 11.90
C GLY A 276 -18.18 -8.55 12.66
N ALA A 277 -17.02 -8.08 13.13
CA ALA A 277 -16.85 -6.72 13.60
C ALA A 277 -16.66 -5.84 12.38
N ASP A 278 -17.77 -5.33 11.86
CA ASP A 278 -17.78 -4.16 11.01
C ASP A 278 -16.90 -3.08 11.68
N LEU A 279 -15.69 -2.91 11.16
CA LEU A 279 -14.84 -1.73 11.39
C LEU A 279 -14.93 -0.79 10.16
N PRO A 280 -16.11 -0.47 9.60
CA PRO A 280 -16.26 0.36 8.40
C PRO A 280 -15.83 1.80 8.67
N TYR A 281 -15.53 2.12 9.93
CA TYR A 281 -15.01 3.41 10.33
C TYR A 281 -13.49 3.49 10.24
N LEU A 282 -12.75 2.38 10.21
CA LEU A 282 -11.33 2.45 9.90
C LEU A 282 -11.17 3.00 8.49
N TYR A 283 -10.12 3.79 8.30
CA TYR A 283 -9.85 4.53 7.07
C TYR A 283 -10.93 5.55 6.70
N THR A 284 -11.86 5.88 7.62
CA THR A 284 -12.69 7.08 7.47
C THR A 284 -11.96 8.30 8.02
N GLU A 285 -12.24 9.48 7.47
CA GLU A 285 -11.68 10.76 7.92
C GLU A 285 -11.77 10.91 9.44
N ASN A 286 -12.88 10.47 10.05
CA ASN A 286 -13.12 10.58 11.49
C ASN A 286 -12.10 9.81 12.35
N TYR A 287 -11.51 8.77 11.78
CA TYR A 287 -10.56 7.88 12.41
C TYR A 287 -9.13 8.08 11.90
N LEU A 288 -8.86 9.15 11.16
CA LEU A 288 -7.49 9.53 10.84
C LEU A 288 -6.87 10.41 11.95
N PRO A 289 -5.54 10.51 11.99
CA PRO A 289 -4.86 11.49 12.82
C PRO A 289 -5.35 12.91 12.53
N VAL A 290 -5.21 13.80 13.52
CA VAL A 290 -5.45 15.23 13.32
C VAL A 290 -4.20 15.81 12.67
N CYS A 291 -4.35 16.33 11.45
CA CYS A 291 -3.27 16.97 10.71
C CYS A 291 -3.71 18.34 10.19
N SER A 292 -2.89 19.34 10.48
CA SER A 292 -3.12 20.72 10.08
C SER A 292 -1.87 21.30 9.43
N ILE A 293 -2.06 22.14 8.40
CA ILE A 293 -0.99 22.81 7.68
C ILE A 293 -0.96 24.26 8.14
N ARG A 294 0.24 24.82 8.37
CA ARG A 294 0.39 26.23 8.74
C ARG A 294 0.00 27.12 7.56
N LYS A 295 -0.80 28.15 7.80
CA LYS A 295 -1.11 29.15 6.75
C LYS A 295 0.18 29.86 6.32
N PRO A 296 0.34 30.17 5.02
CA PRO A 296 1.44 31.00 4.55
C PRO A 296 1.52 32.31 5.34
N ASN A 297 2.71 32.67 5.81
CA ASN A 297 2.98 33.91 6.55
C ASN A 297 2.16 34.12 7.84
N SER A 298 1.55 33.08 8.42
CA SER A 298 0.83 33.15 9.69
C SER A 298 1.34 32.10 10.68
N ALA A 299 1.11 32.31 11.97
CA ALA A 299 1.33 31.30 13.00
C ALA A 299 0.12 30.34 13.14
N ASP A 300 -0.98 30.66 12.45
CA ASP A 300 -2.19 29.85 12.47
C ASP A 300 -2.02 28.59 11.64
N TYR A 301 -2.63 27.52 12.12
CA TYR A 301 -2.79 26.28 11.40
C TYR A 301 -4.21 26.21 10.85
N VAL A 302 -4.32 25.86 9.56
CA VAL A 302 -5.57 25.48 8.94
C VAL A 302 -5.71 23.98 8.92
N GLU A 303 -6.94 23.54 9.13
CA GLU A 303 -7.34 22.18 8.87
C GLU A 303 -6.99 21.84 7.41
N SER A 304 -6.20 20.79 7.22
CA SER A 304 -5.72 20.42 5.88
C SER A 304 -6.90 20.09 4.96
N TYR A 305 -6.82 20.57 3.70
CA TYR A 305 -7.74 20.40 2.57
C TYR A 305 -8.93 19.42 2.78
N GLY A 306 -10.01 19.87 3.41
CA GLY A 306 -11.20 19.07 3.70
C GLY A 306 -12.36 19.88 4.29
N LYS A 307 -13.60 19.39 4.14
CA LYS A 307 -14.81 20.05 4.68
C LYS A 307 -14.85 19.88 6.21
N SER A 308 -14.65 20.98 6.94
CA SER A 308 -14.95 21.20 8.38
C SER A 308 -14.67 20.03 9.35
N GLY A 309 -13.57 20.08 10.11
CA GLY A 309 -13.35 19.21 11.27
C GLY A 309 -11.91 18.75 11.55
N GLY A 310 -10.90 19.23 10.83
CA GLY A 310 -9.51 19.16 11.29
C GLY A 310 -8.77 17.83 11.09
N LYS A 311 -9.22 16.98 10.17
CA LYS A 311 -8.64 15.64 9.96
C LYS A 311 -7.84 15.55 8.66
N VAL A 312 -6.87 14.63 8.61
CA VAL A 312 -5.96 14.39 7.48
C VAL A 312 -6.68 14.52 6.13
N SER A 313 -6.22 15.44 5.28
CA SER A 313 -6.62 15.42 3.87
C SER A 313 -6.03 14.17 3.22
N ALA A 314 -6.90 13.28 2.73
CA ALA A 314 -6.45 12.15 1.90
C ALA A 314 -5.78 12.61 0.59
N ASN A 315 -5.91 13.89 0.22
CA ASN A 315 -5.16 14.47 -0.89
C ASN A 315 -3.67 14.66 -0.55
N CYS A 316 -3.32 14.75 0.73
CA CYS A 316 -1.96 15.02 1.18
C CYS A 316 -1.28 13.80 1.81
N PHE A 317 -2.03 12.74 2.13
CA PHE A 317 -1.49 11.56 2.82
C PHE A 317 -2.05 10.26 2.26
N SER A 318 -1.17 9.26 2.16
CA SER A 318 -1.53 7.87 1.93
C SER A 318 -1.51 7.11 3.25
N ILE A 319 -2.64 6.54 3.64
CA ILE A 319 -2.71 5.68 4.83
C ILE A 319 -2.18 4.31 4.45
N ILE A 320 -0.92 4.03 4.78
CA ILE A 320 -0.27 2.76 4.41
C ILE A 320 -0.70 1.61 5.32
N HIS A 321 -1.04 1.89 6.58
CA HIS A 321 -1.43 0.89 7.56
C HIS A 321 -2.34 1.48 8.63
N GLN A 322 -3.36 0.74 9.07
CA GLN A 322 -4.17 1.12 10.21
C GLN A 322 -4.62 -0.13 10.97
N GLU A 323 -4.60 -0.04 12.30
CA GLU A 323 -5.06 -1.10 13.19
C GLU A 323 -5.89 -0.52 14.33
N GLU A 324 -6.79 -1.33 14.85
CA GLU A 324 -7.49 -1.05 16.09
C GLU A 324 -7.38 -2.21 17.06
N TRP A 325 -7.24 -1.86 18.33
CA TRP A 325 -7.06 -2.76 19.44
C TRP A 325 -8.06 -2.40 20.54
N LEU A 326 -8.74 -3.39 21.09
CA LEU A 326 -9.59 -3.22 22.28
C LEU A 326 -8.75 -3.53 23.51
N CYS A 327 -8.66 -2.58 24.42
CA CYS A 327 -7.85 -2.67 25.62
C CYS A 327 -8.71 -2.78 26.88
N HIS A 328 -8.31 -3.66 27.80
CA HIS A 328 -8.98 -3.88 29.08
C HIS A 328 -8.00 -3.72 30.25
N TYR A 329 -8.40 -2.99 31.29
CA TYR A 329 -7.60 -2.80 32.51
C TYR A 329 -8.47 -2.81 33.77
N LYS A 330 -7.85 -3.07 34.94
CA LYS A 330 -8.53 -3.07 36.25
C LYS A 330 -8.20 -1.81 37.02
N GLU A 331 -9.16 -0.89 37.13
CA GLU A 331 -9.00 0.32 37.95
C GLU A 331 -9.32 0.05 39.42
N VAL A 332 -8.48 0.57 40.32
CA VAL A 332 -8.70 0.49 41.77
C VAL A 332 -9.57 1.67 42.23
N VAL A 333 -10.83 1.39 42.57
CA VAL A 333 -11.77 2.40 43.09
C VAL A 333 -11.80 2.37 44.62
N LYS A 334 -11.39 3.48 45.24
CA LYS A 334 -11.48 3.67 46.70
C LYS A 334 -12.93 3.91 47.11
N LYS A 335 -13.52 3.03 47.92
CA LYS A 335 -14.84 3.26 48.51
C LYS A 335 -14.73 4.18 49.72
N ARG A 336 -15.45 5.30 49.73
CA ARG A 336 -15.43 6.31 50.81
C ARG A 336 -15.78 5.78 52.21
N LYS A 337 -16.44 4.62 52.34
CA LYS A 337 -16.96 4.10 53.62
C LYS A 337 -16.47 2.71 54.06
N LEU A 338 -15.72 1.99 53.21
CA LEU A 338 -15.18 0.67 53.57
C LEU A 338 -13.72 0.59 53.13
N TRP A 339 -12.83 0.16 54.02
CA TRP A 339 -11.39 -0.05 53.80
C TRP A 339 -11.02 -1.09 52.72
N ARG A 340 -11.97 -1.53 51.90
CA ARG A 340 -11.74 -2.48 50.81
C ARG A 340 -11.74 -1.75 49.46
N ASN A 341 -10.58 -1.76 48.82
CA ASN A 341 -10.41 -1.35 47.43
C ASN A 341 -11.21 -2.30 46.52
N LYS A 342 -12.10 -1.76 45.68
CA LYS A 342 -12.80 -2.55 44.65
C LYS A 342 -12.06 -2.38 43.33
N LYS A 343 -11.69 -3.48 42.68
CA LYS A 343 -11.20 -3.47 41.30
C LYS A 343 -12.39 -3.46 40.35
N VAL A 344 -12.44 -2.51 39.41
CA VAL A 344 -13.48 -2.38 38.39
C VAL A 344 -12.83 -2.49 37.02
N TRP A 345 -13.37 -3.36 36.17
CA TRP A 345 -12.91 -3.49 34.79
C TRP A 345 -13.34 -2.28 33.97
N LYS A 346 -12.41 -1.74 33.19
CA LYS A 346 -12.63 -0.67 32.23
C LYS A 346 -12.04 -1.06 30.89
N SER A 347 -12.57 -0.47 29.83
CA SER A 347 -12.08 -0.62 28.47
C SER A 347 -11.84 0.71 27.78
N PHE A 348 -10.96 0.69 26.79
CA PHE A 348 -10.67 1.77 25.86
C PHE A 348 -10.15 1.17 24.56
N ASN A 349 -10.07 1.98 23.51
CA ASN A 349 -9.54 1.56 22.22
C ASN A 349 -8.15 2.18 21.99
N ARG A 350 -7.29 1.43 21.32
CA ARG A 350 -5.98 1.87 20.81
C ARG A 350 -5.99 1.74 19.30
N ARG A 351 -5.78 2.85 18.60
CA ARG A 351 -5.63 2.92 17.16
C ARG A 351 -4.15 3.13 16.82
N VAL A 352 -3.64 2.39 15.86
CA VAL A 352 -2.34 2.67 15.23
C VAL A 352 -2.61 3.10 13.82
N THR A 353 -2.11 4.25 13.40
CA THR A 353 -2.21 4.70 12.00
C THR A 353 -0.84 5.05 11.48
N GLU A 354 -0.42 4.41 10.40
CA GLU A 354 0.75 4.82 9.62
C GLU A 354 0.31 5.46 8.31
N MET A 355 0.91 6.61 8.02
CA MET A 355 0.62 7.40 6.84
C MET A 355 1.87 8.03 6.26
N VAL A 356 1.88 8.25 4.95
CA VAL A 356 2.98 8.86 4.21
C VAL A 356 2.45 10.10 3.51
N ALA A 357 3.05 11.26 3.75
CA ALA A 357 2.66 12.49 3.08
C ALA A 357 3.05 12.46 1.60
N VAL A 358 2.21 12.93 0.68
CA VAL A 358 2.51 13.00 -0.77
C VAL A 358 2.98 14.39 -1.23
N ILE A 359 3.17 15.31 -0.28
CA ILE A 359 3.57 16.69 -0.51
C ILE A 359 4.93 16.98 0.16
N PRO A 360 5.68 17.97 -0.32
CA PRO A 360 6.91 18.39 0.35
C PRO A 360 6.59 18.97 1.73
N ILE A 361 7.37 18.58 2.75
CA ILE A 361 7.25 19.03 4.13
C ILE A 361 8.58 19.66 4.57
N ALA A 362 8.56 20.97 4.83
CA ALA A 362 9.72 21.70 5.33
C ALA A 362 9.95 21.45 6.82
N GLU A 363 8.87 21.35 7.58
CA GLU A 363 8.87 21.27 9.05
C GLU A 363 7.67 20.46 9.55
N ILE A 364 7.84 19.72 10.64
CA ILE A 364 6.76 19.06 11.36
C ILE A 364 6.78 19.39 12.85
N GLU A 365 5.60 19.72 13.38
CA GLU A 365 5.29 19.78 14.79
C GLU A 365 4.40 18.59 15.16
N TYR A 366 4.68 17.89 16.25
CA TYR A 366 3.85 16.74 16.64
C TYR A 366 3.75 16.56 18.14
N PHE A 367 2.60 16.03 18.56
CA PHE A 367 2.25 15.81 19.96
C PHE A 367 2.18 14.31 20.26
N GLY A 368 2.45 13.98 21.52
CA GLY A 368 2.11 12.66 22.05
C GLY A 368 2.89 11.51 21.43
N ALA A 369 2.15 10.49 21.04
CA ALA A 369 2.66 9.19 20.64
C ALA A 369 2.85 9.09 19.12
N VAL A 370 3.54 10.08 18.56
CA VAL A 370 3.80 10.18 17.12
C VAL A 370 5.26 9.82 16.86
N SER A 371 5.48 8.86 15.98
CA SER A 371 6.78 8.57 15.39
C SER A 371 6.88 9.17 14.00
N VAL A 372 8.04 9.71 13.67
CA VAL A 372 8.29 10.43 12.42
C VAL A 372 9.54 9.87 11.76
N TRP A 373 9.41 9.60 10.47
CA TRP A 373 10.51 9.33 9.56
C TRP A 373 10.48 10.39 8.47
N LYS A 374 11.65 10.80 7.99
CA LYS A 374 11.78 11.62 6.79
C LYS A 374 12.14 10.73 5.61
N TYR A 375 11.73 11.12 4.41
CA TYR A 375 12.19 10.49 3.18
C TYR A 375 12.36 11.54 2.10
N LYS A 376 13.24 11.25 1.13
CA LYS A 376 13.47 12.11 -0.02
C LYS A 376 12.30 11.94 -0.99
N LEU A 377 11.48 12.98 -1.15
CA LEU A 377 10.32 12.94 -2.04
C LEU A 377 10.79 12.99 -3.49
N ASN A 378 11.66 13.97 -3.79
CA ASN A 378 12.35 14.18 -5.05
C ASN A 378 13.75 14.74 -4.79
N SER A 379 14.49 15.11 -5.84
CA SER A 379 15.84 15.69 -5.73
C SER A 379 15.95 16.94 -4.84
N GLU A 380 14.87 17.73 -4.68
CA GLU A 380 14.90 19.04 -4.01
C GLU A 380 14.19 19.07 -2.65
N SER A 381 13.33 18.08 -2.36
CA SER A 381 12.41 18.13 -1.23
C SER A 381 12.30 16.83 -0.45
N TYR A 382 11.93 16.98 0.81
CA TYR A 382 11.65 15.88 1.72
C TYR A 382 10.16 15.81 2.02
N SER A 383 9.72 14.63 2.41
CA SER A 383 8.40 14.43 3.00
C SER A 383 8.52 13.49 4.20
N VAL A 384 7.39 13.10 4.78
CA VAL A 384 7.34 12.38 6.06
C VAL A 384 6.48 11.13 5.99
N LYS A 385 6.97 10.07 6.64
CA LYS A 385 6.13 8.98 7.14
C LYS A 385 5.86 9.25 8.61
N ILE A 386 4.61 9.06 9.00
CA ILE A 386 4.12 9.31 10.35
C ILE A 386 3.44 8.05 10.85
N ARG A 387 3.69 7.69 12.11
CA ARG A 387 2.94 6.67 12.83
C ARG A 387 2.38 7.29 14.09
N GLU A 388 1.06 7.31 14.22
CA GLU A 388 0.35 7.77 15.41
C GLU A 388 -0.21 6.56 16.18
N ILE A 389 0.08 6.49 17.48
CA ILE A 389 -0.65 5.63 18.42
C ILE A 389 -1.66 6.53 19.15
N TYR A 390 -2.94 6.26 18.96
CA TYR A 390 -4.03 7.09 19.46
C TYR A 390 -4.96 6.27 20.35
N TYR A 391 -5.15 6.71 21.59
CA TYR A 391 -6.06 6.07 22.52
C TYR A 391 -7.36 6.87 22.66
N TYR A 392 -8.50 6.19 22.73
CA TYR A 392 -9.78 6.85 22.92
C TYR A 392 -10.78 6.00 23.71
N GLN A 393 -11.77 6.66 24.33
CA GLN A 393 -12.84 6.00 25.08
C GLN A 393 -14.21 6.54 24.64
N GLY A 394 -15.08 5.65 24.15
CA GLY A 394 -16.37 6.02 23.58
C GLY A 394 -16.18 6.63 22.18
N ASN A 395 -16.41 7.94 22.04
CA ASN A 395 -16.22 8.67 20.79
C ASN A 395 -14.71 8.79 20.45
N VAL A 396 -14.33 8.62 19.18
CA VAL A 396 -12.96 8.78 18.67
C VAL A 396 -12.37 10.16 18.95
N ASP A 397 -13.20 11.20 19.07
CA ASP A 397 -12.72 12.54 19.38
C ASP A 397 -12.28 12.71 20.85
N ASN A 398 -12.70 11.80 21.73
CA ASN A 398 -12.32 11.76 23.15
C ASN A 398 -10.94 11.12 23.32
N GLN A 399 -9.90 11.83 22.91
CA GLN A 399 -8.52 11.38 23.10
C GLN A 399 -8.23 11.16 24.59
N ILE A 400 -7.71 9.98 24.89
CA ILE A 400 -7.19 9.66 26.20
C ILE A 400 -5.68 9.41 26.13
N ARG A 401 -5.07 9.36 27.29
CA ARG A 401 -3.74 8.82 27.52
C ARG A 401 -3.86 7.70 28.52
N TYR A 402 -3.35 6.53 28.21
CA TYR A 402 -3.23 5.46 29.19
C TYR A 402 -1.89 5.60 29.93
N ASN A 403 -1.95 5.94 31.21
CA ASN A 403 -0.78 6.10 32.06
C ASN A 403 -0.51 4.78 32.77
N GLY A 404 -0.16 3.73 32.04
CA GLY A 404 0.09 2.38 32.56
C GLY A 404 0.79 1.51 31.51
N ILE A 405 1.02 0.24 31.82
CA ILE A 405 1.71 -0.70 30.93
C ILE A 405 0.71 -1.33 29.97
N VAL A 406 1.05 -1.43 28.69
CA VAL A 406 0.18 -1.99 27.65
C VAL A 406 0.74 -3.32 27.16
N ASN A 407 -0.01 -4.39 27.36
CA ASN A 407 0.32 -5.73 26.87
C ASN A 407 -0.43 -5.98 25.56
N LEU A 408 0.26 -5.96 24.42
CA LEU A 408 -0.33 -6.29 23.13
C LEU A 408 -0.36 -7.81 22.94
N ARG A 409 -1.56 -8.39 22.87
CA ARG A 409 -1.73 -9.82 22.55
C ARG A 409 -1.84 -9.97 21.05
N ARG A 410 -0.82 -10.55 20.43
CA ARG A 410 -0.92 -11.00 19.03
C ARG A 410 -1.85 -12.21 18.98
N PRO A 411 -2.83 -12.24 18.07
CA PRO A 411 -3.63 -13.43 17.86
C PRO A 411 -2.73 -14.58 17.38
N LEU A 412 -3.04 -15.79 17.87
CA LEU A 412 -2.38 -17.00 17.42
C LEU A 412 -2.86 -17.29 15.98
N TYR A 413 -1.98 -17.06 15.01
CA TYR A 413 -2.19 -17.36 13.58
C TYR A 413 -3.41 -16.68 12.93
N TYR A 414 -3.17 -15.49 12.38
CA TYR A 414 -4.02 -14.96 11.31
C TYR A 414 -3.30 -15.13 9.97
N ARG A 415 -3.86 -15.96 9.09
CA ARG A 415 -3.52 -15.97 7.66
C ARG A 415 -4.62 -15.18 6.95
N PRO A 416 -4.38 -13.93 6.54
CA PRO A 416 -5.38 -13.19 5.79
C PRO A 416 -5.84 -14.01 4.59
N SER A 417 -7.16 -14.09 4.39
CA SER A 417 -7.71 -14.69 3.19
C SER A 417 -7.28 -13.83 1.98
N LYS A 418 -6.54 -14.41 1.03
CA LYS A 418 -6.05 -13.69 -0.15
C LYS A 418 -7.15 -13.66 -1.21
N LYS A 419 -7.89 -12.54 -1.35
CA LYS A 419 -8.80 -12.33 -2.48
C LYS A 419 -8.03 -11.76 -3.68
N LYS A 420 -8.29 -12.31 -4.87
CA LYS A 420 -7.61 -12.01 -6.13
C LYS A 420 -8.59 -11.30 -7.06
N GLU A 421 -8.16 -10.21 -7.70
CA GLU A 421 -8.95 -9.53 -8.73
C GLU A 421 -8.55 -10.04 -10.12
N ASP A 422 -9.49 -10.02 -11.05
CA ASP A 422 -9.25 -10.46 -12.43
C ASP A 422 -8.46 -9.40 -13.21
N ALA A 423 -7.45 -9.84 -13.97
CA ALA A 423 -6.69 -9.02 -14.91
C ALA A 423 -7.04 -9.42 -16.35
N PHE A 424 -7.12 -8.43 -17.25
CA PHE A 424 -7.49 -8.62 -18.65
C PHE A 424 -6.43 -8.03 -19.58
N PHE A 425 -6.32 -8.58 -20.80
CA PHE A 425 -5.44 -8.07 -21.85
C PHE A 425 -6.13 -7.00 -22.69
N TYR A 426 -5.38 -5.96 -23.03
CA TYR A 426 -5.80 -4.86 -23.87
C TYR A 426 -4.74 -4.57 -24.94
N THR A 427 -5.20 -4.06 -26.09
CA THR A 427 -4.29 -3.52 -27.11
C THR A 427 -3.96 -2.07 -26.78
N TYR A 428 -2.67 -1.75 -26.72
CA TYR A 428 -2.17 -0.40 -26.48
C TYR A 428 -1.70 0.24 -27.79
N ASN A 429 -2.17 1.45 -28.08
CA ASN A 429 -1.68 2.22 -29.22
C ASN A 429 -0.61 3.23 -28.75
N PRO A 430 0.69 3.00 -29.02
CA PRO A 430 1.76 3.91 -28.60
C PRO A 430 1.67 5.29 -29.27
N ASN A 431 1.00 5.38 -30.42
CA ASN A 431 0.86 6.63 -31.17
C ASN A 431 -0.29 7.52 -30.65
N VAL A 432 -1.21 6.95 -29.86
CA VAL A 432 -2.38 7.68 -29.33
C VAL A 432 -2.48 7.43 -27.83
N ILE A 433 -1.64 8.14 -27.08
CA ILE A 433 -1.52 8.00 -25.62
C ILE A 433 -2.86 8.21 -24.90
N SER A 434 -3.72 9.09 -25.42
CA SER A 434 -5.02 9.44 -24.83
C SER A 434 -6.16 8.47 -25.14
N ALA A 435 -5.98 7.53 -26.07
CA ALA A 435 -7.00 6.55 -26.39
C ALA A 435 -7.05 5.47 -25.31
N TYR A 436 -8.25 5.19 -24.80
CA TYR A 436 -8.45 4.06 -23.90
C TYR A 436 -8.00 2.76 -24.58
N PRO A 437 -7.27 1.88 -23.88
CA PRO A 437 -6.93 0.57 -24.42
C PRO A 437 -8.18 -0.22 -24.76
N GLU A 438 -8.17 -0.92 -25.89
CA GLU A 438 -9.31 -1.73 -26.34
C GLU A 438 -9.17 -3.16 -25.81
N LYS A 439 -10.23 -3.69 -25.19
CA LYS A 439 -10.23 -5.07 -24.68
C LYS A 439 -10.10 -6.03 -25.87
N ILE A 440 -9.13 -6.96 -25.79
CA ILE A 440 -8.95 -7.96 -26.85
C ILE A 440 -10.11 -8.96 -26.78
N ASN A 441 -11.08 -8.83 -27.69
CA ASN A 441 -12.26 -9.69 -27.74
C ASN A 441 -11.86 -11.17 -27.88
N GLY A 442 -12.43 -12.05 -27.05
CA GLY A 442 -12.26 -13.50 -27.14
C GLY A 442 -10.98 -14.08 -26.53
N LYS A 443 -10.14 -13.26 -25.89
CA LYS A 443 -8.99 -13.71 -25.11
C LYS A 443 -9.05 -13.14 -23.69
N GLU A 444 -9.97 -13.63 -22.87
CA GLU A 444 -9.73 -13.65 -21.42
C GLU A 444 -8.63 -14.67 -21.12
N LYS A 445 -7.43 -14.45 -21.67
CA LYS A 445 -6.27 -15.17 -21.18
C LYS A 445 -5.99 -14.56 -19.81
N LYS A 446 -5.99 -15.39 -18.78
CA LYS A 446 -5.28 -15.05 -17.54
C LYS A 446 -3.80 -15.30 -17.83
N PRO A 447 -2.87 -14.46 -17.35
CA PRO A 447 -1.44 -14.66 -17.60
C PRO A 447 -1.02 -16.08 -17.19
N GLU A 448 -0.40 -16.80 -18.12
CA GLU A 448 0.03 -18.20 -17.93
C GLU A 448 1.35 -18.21 -17.14
N CYS A 449 1.37 -18.84 -15.96
CA CYS A 449 2.63 -19.04 -15.24
C CYS A 449 3.47 -20.09 -15.97
N PRO A 450 4.79 -19.90 -16.12
CA PRO A 450 5.66 -21.04 -16.22
C PRO A 450 5.43 -21.85 -14.93
N GLN A 451 4.95 -23.09 -15.06
CA GLN A 451 5.06 -24.00 -13.92
C GLN A 451 6.53 -24.00 -13.54
N THR A 452 6.84 -23.59 -12.32
CA THR A 452 8.13 -23.92 -11.73
C THR A 452 8.17 -25.43 -11.79
N SER A 453 8.87 -25.95 -12.80
CA SER A 453 9.23 -27.35 -12.82
C SER A 453 10.04 -27.49 -11.55
N ASN A 454 9.41 -28.00 -10.49
CA ASN A 454 10.12 -28.49 -9.33
C ASN A 454 11.15 -29.44 -9.91
N GLY A 455 12.38 -28.95 -10.06
CA GLY A 455 13.48 -29.69 -10.62
C GLY A 455 13.57 -30.94 -9.77
N GLY A 456 13.12 -32.05 -10.34
CA GLY A 456 13.12 -33.35 -9.70
C GLY A 456 14.56 -33.75 -9.46
N GLY A 457 15.11 -33.34 -8.32
CA GLY A 457 16.19 -34.03 -7.67
C GLY A 457 15.64 -35.38 -7.23
N GLY A 458 15.91 -36.41 -8.04
CA GLY A 458 15.56 -37.79 -7.73
C GLY A 458 16.12 -38.19 -6.37
N GLY A 459 15.24 -38.65 -5.50
CA GLY A 459 15.56 -39.21 -4.20
C GLY A 459 14.28 -39.79 -3.60
N GLY A 460 14.13 -41.10 -3.71
CA GLY A 460 12.89 -41.83 -3.43
C GLY A 460 12.43 -41.80 -1.97
N GLY A 461 11.16 -42.16 -1.76
CA GLY A 461 10.58 -42.43 -0.45
C GLY A 461 9.18 -41.84 -0.32
N GLY A 462 8.16 -42.71 -0.38
CA GLY A 462 6.75 -42.33 -0.47
C GLY A 462 6.17 -41.56 0.71
N GLY A 463 5.00 -40.97 0.46
CA GLY A 463 4.14 -40.34 1.45
C GLY A 463 3.21 -39.33 0.80
N GLY A 464 2.00 -39.77 0.46
CA GLY A 464 0.97 -38.95 -0.18
C GLY A 464 0.54 -37.75 0.67
N GLY A 465 0.51 -36.58 0.04
CA GLY A 465 -0.06 -35.35 0.57
C GLY A 465 -0.43 -34.45 -0.60
N GLY A 466 -1.60 -34.67 -1.18
CA GLY A 466 -2.10 -33.91 -2.32
C GLY A 466 -2.44 -32.48 -1.91
N ASN A 467 -1.70 -31.51 -2.45
CA ASN A 467 -2.08 -30.10 -2.45
C ASN A 467 -3.05 -29.84 -3.62
N ASN A 468 -4.36 -29.89 -3.35
CA ASN A 468 -5.39 -29.49 -4.28
C ASN A 468 -5.73 -28.00 -4.09
N CYS A 469 -5.46 -27.18 -5.11
CA CYS A 469 -6.09 -25.88 -5.30
C CYS A 469 -7.45 -26.06 -5.96
N ASN A 470 -8.45 -26.54 -5.22
CA ASN A 470 -9.86 -26.49 -5.62
C ASN A 470 -10.59 -25.48 -4.74
N SER A 471 -10.82 -24.27 -5.23
CA SER A 471 -11.83 -23.37 -4.69
C SER A 471 -13.06 -23.46 -5.59
N ALA A 472 -14.16 -23.90 -4.98
CA ALA A 472 -15.46 -24.09 -5.59
C ALA A 472 -15.98 -22.80 -6.25
N ALA A 473 -16.45 -22.93 -7.49
CA ALA A 473 -17.28 -21.93 -8.15
C ALA A 473 -18.68 -21.98 -7.53
N VAL A 474 -19.16 -20.83 -7.06
CA VAL A 474 -20.57 -20.61 -6.73
C VAL A 474 -21.15 -19.82 -7.90
N ASP A 475 -22.12 -20.41 -8.60
CA ASP A 475 -22.84 -19.77 -9.69
C ASP A 475 -23.60 -18.53 -9.19
N PRO A 476 -23.54 -17.38 -9.90
CA PRO A 476 -24.43 -16.26 -9.61
C PRO A 476 -25.83 -16.54 -10.17
N VAL A 477 -26.82 -16.55 -9.27
CA VAL A 477 -28.24 -16.51 -9.59
C VAL A 477 -28.55 -15.23 -10.37
N SER A 478 -29.06 -15.39 -11.58
CA SER A 478 -29.60 -14.30 -12.39
C SER A 478 -30.94 -13.84 -11.80
N SER A 479 -31.00 -12.58 -11.34
CA SER A 479 -32.27 -11.91 -11.05
C SER A 479 -32.51 -10.83 -12.09
N SER A 480 -33.42 -11.12 -13.01
CA SER A 480 -33.97 -10.16 -13.95
C SER A 480 -35.06 -9.35 -13.25
N LEU A 481 -34.86 -8.03 -13.11
CA LEU A 481 -35.95 -7.10 -12.84
C LEU A 481 -35.86 -5.96 -13.84
N ALA A 482 -36.74 -6.03 -14.84
CA ALA A 482 -37.13 -4.92 -15.68
C ALA A 482 -37.96 -3.94 -14.84
N GLY A 483 -37.62 -2.66 -14.93
CA GLY A 483 -38.36 -1.57 -14.29
C GLY A 483 -38.16 -0.28 -15.08
N THR A 484 -39.20 0.08 -15.81
CA THR A 484 -39.52 1.38 -16.42
C THR A 484 -39.07 2.55 -15.52
N GLY A 485 -38.30 3.51 -16.00
CA GLY A 485 -38.81 4.63 -16.77
C GLY A 485 -39.25 5.75 -15.83
N ASP A 486 -38.43 6.79 -15.67
CA ASP A 486 -38.92 8.16 -15.54
C ASP A 486 -37.80 9.21 -15.64
N THR A 487 -38.20 10.32 -16.24
CA THR A 487 -37.37 11.44 -16.71
C THR A 487 -37.41 12.52 -15.64
N ILE A 488 -36.27 12.96 -15.10
CA ILE A 488 -36.23 14.18 -14.27
C ILE A 488 -35.05 15.08 -14.67
N ALA A 489 -35.41 16.35 -14.80
CA ALA A 489 -34.70 17.46 -15.39
C ALA A 489 -33.36 17.82 -14.73
N ALA A 490 -32.43 18.27 -15.58
CA ALA A 490 -31.18 18.90 -15.21
C ALA A 490 -31.42 20.26 -14.53
N ALA A 491 -30.88 20.44 -13.32
CA ALA A 491 -30.70 21.73 -12.69
C ALA A 491 -29.20 22.07 -12.68
N PHE A 492 -28.84 23.09 -13.46
CA PHE A 492 -27.52 23.70 -13.47
C PHE A 492 -27.28 24.41 -12.13
N PHE A 493 -26.21 24.04 -11.42
CA PHE A 493 -25.60 24.87 -10.39
C PHE A 493 -24.16 25.17 -10.79
N SER A 494 -23.92 26.39 -11.23
CA SER A 494 -22.57 26.97 -11.35
C SER A 494 -22.04 27.30 -9.95
N ILE A 495 -20.93 26.69 -9.56
CA ILE A 495 -20.15 27.12 -8.39
C ILE A 495 -18.78 27.58 -8.88
N LEU A 496 -18.40 28.77 -8.42
CA LEU A 496 -17.20 29.51 -8.78
C LEU A 496 -15.91 28.73 -8.52
N PHE A 497 -15.01 28.79 -9.51
CA PHE A 497 -13.60 28.46 -9.37
C PHE A 497 -12.89 29.50 -8.49
N GLY A 498 -12.27 29.05 -7.40
CA GLY A 498 -11.23 29.79 -6.69
C GLY A 498 -9.89 29.60 -7.40
N TRP A 499 -9.20 30.69 -7.67
CA TRP A 499 -7.90 30.75 -8.34
C TRP A 499 -6.79 30.15 -7.46
N CYS A 500 -5.94 29.31 -8.06
CA CYS A 500 -4.61 28.94 -7.55
C CYS A 500 -3.56 29.71 -8.35
N GLY A 501 -2.63 30.34 -7.64
CA GLY A 501 -1.37 30.88 -8.15
C GLY A 501 -0.21 30.24 -7.41
#